data_AF-A0A0F9SK73-F1
#
_entry.id   AF-A0A0F9SK73-F1
#
_cell.length_a   1.000
_cell.length_b   1.000
_cell.length_c   1.000
_cell.angle_alpha   90.00
_cell.angle_beta   90.00
_cell.angle_gamma   90.00
#
_symmetry.space_group_name_H-M   'P 1'
#
loop_
_entity.id
_entity.type
_entity.pdbx_description
1 polymer ?
#
loop_
_entity_poly.entity_id
_entity_poly.type
_entity_poly.pdbx_seq_one_letter_code
_entity_poly.pdbx_strand_id
1 'polypeptide(L)'
;MERLTRIWKDPVWSKVIATGIIAFITIVALPYFPFLLKFTYRLITSSTSIPNWLLALSIPLIILVLFLYKKFFSKNKFKIKAEKCIPQLSISKIELLNNVIEKPQKYNIKNDDAIYLEQRGYIKRIDKVSDNLYLYEIDTTAKKVLAKHLEFERKIKLTEFIAKITEDEKNFLRLFFIQKIPYGTSDSGVTMEANIFSAGENMARHKIIKQIDNSQKSEKVSYELTQDAAEYIDKFIFNSKPKRFKVELDDSFIYVSHARGGMAKGAWG
;
A
#
# COMPACT_ATOMS: atom_id res chain seq x y z
N MET A 1 3.80 -51.76 -17.96
CA MET A 1 3.32 -51.78 -16.56
C MET A 1 4.45 -51.88 -15.54
N GLU A 2 5.55 -52.60 -15.80
CA GLU A 2 6.64 -52.80 -14.81
C GLU A 2 7.36 -51.54 -14.33
N ARG A 3 7.43 -50.48 -15.15
CA ARG A 3 8.08 -49.22 -14.74
C ARG A 3 7.26 -48.45 -13.69
N LEU A 4 5.93 -48.49 -13.79
CA LEU A 4 5.03 -47.83 -12.83
C LEU A 4 5.03 -48.54 -11.47
N THR A 5 5.03 -49.88 -11.47
CA THR A 5 5.11 -50.66 -10.24
C THR A 5 6.46 -50.50 -9.54
N ARG A 6 7.54 -50.26 -10.28
CA ARG A 6 8.86 -49.97 -9.71
C ARG A 6 8.93 -48.59 -9.03
N ILE A 7 8.33 -47.56 -9.63
CA ILE A 7 8.21 -46.22 -9.02
C ILE A 7 7.34 -46.26 -7.76
N TRP A 8 6.29 -47.08 -7.76
CA TRP A 8 5.40 -47.23 -6.59
C TRP A 8 6.02 -47.98 -5.41
N LYS A 9 7.00 -48.86 -5.67
CA LYS A 9 7.75 -49.59 -4.63
C LYS A 9 8.87 -48.76 -4.00
N ASP A 10 9.21 -47.61 -4.60
CA ASP A 10 10.19 -46.70 -4.03
C ASP A 10 9.56 -45.94 -2.83
N PRO A 11 10.13 -46.07 -1.62
CA PRO A 11 9.55 -45.52 -0.39
C PRO A 11 9.55 -43.99 -0.35
N VAL A 12 10.36 -43.32 -1.19
CA VAL A 12 10.43 -41.87 -1.27
C VAL A 12 9.41 -41.36 -2.28
N TRP A 13 9.43 -41.91 -3.50
CA TRP A 13 8.56 -41.45 -4.59
C TRP A 13 7.09 -41.78 -4.37
N SER A 14 6.77 -42.92 -3.76
CA SER A 14 5.39 -43.29 -3.39
C SER A 14 4.76 -42.27 -2.43
N LYS A 15 5.52 -41.73 -1.47
CA LYS A 15 5.04 -40.69 -0.54
C LYS A 15 4.80 -39.37 -1.23
N VAL A 16 5.68 -38.96 -2.14
CA VAL A 16 5.53 -37.70 -2.90
C VAL A 16 4.29 -37.78 -3.80
N ILE A 17 4.12 -38.89 -4.50
CA ILE A 17 2.97 -39.13 -5.39
C ILE A 17 1.68 -39.21 -4.56
N ALA A 18 1.67 -39.93 -3.44
CA ALA A 18 0.51 -40.01 -2.55
C ALA A 18 0.13 -38.63 -2.00
N THR A 19 1.10 -37.83 -1.57
CA THR A 19 0.86 -36.46 -1.08
C THR A 19 0.29 -35.57 -2.18
N GLY A 20 0.81 -35.69 -3.41
CA GLY A 20 0.28 -34.98 -4.59
C GLY A 20 -1.15 -35.38 -4.95
N ILE A 21 -1.47 -36.68 -4.91
CA ILE A 21 -2.83 -37.19 -5.15
C ILE A 21 -3.80 -36.70 -4.07
N ILE A 22 -3.39 -36.75 -2.79
CA ILE A 22 -4.20 -36.23 -1.67
C ILE A 22 -4.44 -34.74 -1.84
N ALA A 23 -3.41 -33.95 -2.13
CA ALA A 23 -3.55 -32.51 -2.37
C ALA A 23 -4.51 -32.21 -3.54
N PHE A 24 -4.39 -32.96 -4.64
CA PHE A 24 -5.26 -32.83 -5.79
C PHE A 24 -6.72 -33.18 -5.47
N ILE A 25 -6.96 -34.31 -4.81
CA ILE A 25 -8.31 -34.71 -4.35
C ILE A 25 -8.88 -33.64 -3.41
N THR A 26 -8.07 -33.08 -2.52
CA THR A 26 -8.52 -32.06 -1.57
C THR A 26 -8.95 -30.77 -2.28
N ILE A 27 -8.22 -30.34 -3.31
CA ILE A 27 -8.57 -29.16 -4.12
C ILE A 27 -9.84 -29.42 -4.95
N VAL A 28 -9.95 -30.59 -5.58
CA VAL A 28 -11.08 -30.96 -6.44
C VAL A 28 -12.35 -31.24 -5.64
N ALA A 29 -12.23 -31.78 -4.42
CA ALA A 29 -13.36 -32.08 -3.54
C ALA A 29 -13.85 -30.88 -2.72
N LEU A 30 -13.06 -29.79 -2.66
CA LEU A 30 -13.38 -28.56 -1.95
C LEU A 30 -14.74 -27.93 -2.32
N PRO A 31 -15.21 -27.94 -3.58
CA PRO A 31 -16.54 -27.46 -3.96
C PRO A 31 -17.68 -28.42 -3.56
N TYR A 32 -17.38 -29.72 -3.43
CA TYR A 32 -18.35 -30.78 -3.10
C TYR A 32 -18.41 -31.08 -1.59
N PHE A 33 -17.75 -30.25 -0.77
CA PHE A 33 -17.68 -30.39 0.67
C PHE A 33 -19.03 -30.55 1.42
N PRO A 34 -20.12 -29.84 1.08
CA PRO A 34 -21.43 -30.12 1.70
C PRO A 34 -22.01 -31.50 1.35
N PHE A 35 -21.62 -32.08 0.22
CA PHE A 35 -21.96 -33.46 -0.14
C PHE A 35 -21.12 -34.47 0.66
N LEU A 36 -19.83 -34.20 0.90
CA LEU A 36 -18.96 -35.03 1.76
C LEU A 36 -19.43 -35.12 3.21
N LEU A 37 -20.00 -34.05 3.78
CA LEU A 37 -20.63 -34.08 5.11
C LEU A 37 -21.85 -35.01 5.15
N LYS A 38 -22.70 -34.98 4.12
CA LYS A 38 -23.83 -35.91 4.00
C LYS A 38 -23.37 -37.36 3.77
N PHE A 39 -22.29 -37.54 3.02
CA PHE A 39 -21.70 -38.85 2.73
C PHE A 39 -21.05 -39.47 3.97
N THR A 40 -20.29 -38.70 4.75
CA THR A 40 -19.69 -39.15 6.02
C THR A 40 -20.75 -39.47 7.07
N TYR A 41 -21.80 -38.66 7.19
CA TYR A 41 -22.96 -38.97 8.04
C TYR A 41 -23.61 -40.30 7.63
N ARG A 42 -23.86 -40.50 6.32
CA ARG A 42 -24.37 -41.77 5.80
C ARG A 42 -23.44 -42.94 6.10
N LEU A 43 -22.13 -42.80 5.86
CA LEU A 43 -21.10 -43.82 6.11
C LEU A 43 -21.03 -44.24 7.58
N ILE A 44 -21.14 -43.28 8.52
CA ILE A 44 -21.14 -43.56 9.96
C ILE A 44 -22.40 -44.31 10.38
N THR A 45 -23.54 -44.01 9.76
CA THR A 45 -24.83 -44.67 10.06
C THR A 45 -25.08 -45.98 9.31
N SER A 46 -24.23 -46.33 8.33
CA SER A 46 -24.36 -47.57 7.57
C SER A 46 -23.42 -48.64 8.12
N SER A 47 -23.91 -49.88 8.21
CA SER A 47 -23.15 -51.05 8.63
C SER A 47 -22.05 -51.34 7.60
N THR A 48 -20.91 -50.69 7.75
CA THR A 48 -19.80 -50.78 6.81
C THR A 48 -18.76 -51.76 7.34
N SER A 49 -18.08 -52.46 6.43
CA SER A 49 -16.95 -53.35 6.74
C SER A 49 -15.69 -52.60 7.17
N ILE A 50 -15.78 -51.28 7.36
CA ILE A 50 -14.67 -50.41 7.73
C ILE A 50 -14.49 -50.49 9.26
N PRO A 51 -13.28 -50.78 9.76
CA PRO A 51 -13.04 -50.86 11.19
C PRO A 51 -13.41 -49.55 11.91
N ASN A 52 -14.16 -49.67 13.03
CA ASN A 52 -14.66 -48.53 13.81
C ASN A 52 -13.55 -47.56 14.26
N TRP A 53 -12.33 -48.05 14.47
CA TRP A 53 -11.18 -47.21 14.84
C TRP A 53 -10.75 -46.25 13.72
N LEU A 54 -10.92 -46.63 12.45
CA LEU A 54 -10.60 -45.79 11.29
C LEU A 54 -11.64 -44.67 11.14
N LEU A 55 -12.91 -44.98 11.39
CA LEU A 55 -13.99 -43.98 11.46
C LEU A 55 -13.75 -42.98 12.59
N ALA A 56 -13.33 -43.44 13.77
CA ALA A 56 -13.00 -42.57 14.90
C ALA A 56 -11.85 -41.60 14.59
N LEU A 57 -10.82 -42.04 13.84
CA LEU A 57 -9.70 -41.18 13.42
C LEU A 57 -10.09 -40.17 12.33
N SER A 58 -11.14 -40.43 11.55
CA SER A 58 -11.61 -39.50 10.50
C SER A 58 -12.29 -38.25 11.07
N ILE A 59 -12.92 -38.35 12.25
CA ILE A 59 -13.64 -37.26 12.91
C ILE A 59 -12.74 -36.04 13.19
N PRO A 60 -11.58 -36.16 13.89
CA PRO A 60 -10.71 -35.01 14.14
C PRO A 60 -10.15 -34.40 12.84
N LEU A 61 -9.91 -35.23 11.81
CA LEU A 61 -9.48 -34.75 10.49
C LEU A 61 -10.57 -33.90 9.82
N ILE A 62 -11.82 -34.35 9.85
CA ILE A 62 -12.96 -33.58 9.31
C ILE A 62 -13.14 -32.26 10.07
N ILE A 63 -13.03 -32.27 11.41
CA ILE A 63 -13.10 -31.06 12.23
C ILE A 63 -11.98 -30.08 11.88
N LEU A 64 -10.75 -30.58 11.70
CA LEU A 64 -9.61 -29.76 11.29
C LEU A 64 -9.85 -29.14 9.91
N VAL A 65 -10.33 -29.93 8.94
CA VAL A 65 -10.65 -29.43 7.59
C VAL A 65 -11.76 -28.39 7.65
N LEU A 66 -12.82 -28.60 8.44
CA LEU A 66 -13.89 -27.62 8.66
C LEU A 66 -13.36 -26.30 9.23
N PHE A 67 -12.49 -26.39 10.24
CA PHE A 67 -11.88 -25.23 10.87
C PHE A 67 -11.01 -24.44 9.89
N LEU A 68 -10.16 -25.12 9.13
CA LEU A 68 -9.31 -24.52 8.11
C LEU A 68 -10.15 -23.90 6.98
N TYR A 69 -11.19 -24.60 6.52
CA TYR A 69 -12.11 -24.10 5.50
C TYR A 69 -12.82 -22.82 5.96
N LYS A 70 -13.39 -22.82 7.17
CA LYS A 70 -14.06 -21.65 7.76
C LYS A 70 -13.09 -20.45 7.87
N LYS A 71 -11.86 -20.68 8.34
CA LYS A 71 -10.82 -19.66 8.47
C LYS A 71 -10.42 -19.08 7.10
N PHE A 72 -10.22 -19.93 6.11
CA PHE A 72 -9.87 -19.52 4.74
C PHE A 72 -10.99 -18.72 4.07
N PHE A 73 -12.22 -19.23 4.14
CA PHE A 73 -13.39 -18.58 3.52
C PHE A 73 -13.72 -17.24 4.19
N SER A 74 -13.58 -17.15 5.52
CA SER A 74 -13.73 -15.90 6.27
C SER A 74 -12.71 -14.84 5.82
N LYS A 75 -11.43 -15.22 5.69
CA LYS A 75 -10.37 -14.31 5.23
C LYS A 75 -10.62 -13.83 3.80
N ASN A 76 -11.07 -14.71 2.90
CA ASN A 76 -11.41 -14.33 1.54
C ASN A 76 -12.63 -13.40 1.47
N LYS A 77 -13.68 -13.66 2.27
CA LYS A 77 -14.84 -12.75 2.37
C LYS A 77 -14.42 -11.36 2.84
N PHE A 78 -13.56 -11.28 3.85
CA PHE A 78 -13.03 -10.01 4.34
C PHE A 78 -12.22 -9.28 3.26
N LYS A 79 -11.32 -9.99 2.58
CA LYS A 79 -10.52 -9.45 1.48
C LYS A 79 -11.41 -8.86 0.38
N ILE A 80 -12.41 -9.60 -0.11
CA ILE A 80 -13.33 -9.14 -1.15
C ILE A 80 -14.11 -7.91 -0.70
N LYS A 81 -14.55 -7.88 0.56
CA LYS A 81 -15.25 -6.73 1.15
C LYS A 81 -14.32 -5.52 1.25
N ALA A 82 -13.08 -5.70 1.69
CA ALA A 82 -12.08 -4.65 1.77
C ALA A 82 -11.76 -4.07 0.39
N GLU A 83 -11.57 -4.92 -0.62
CA GLU A 83 -11.28 -4.50 -2.01
C GLU A 83 -12.40 -3.65 -2.62
N LYS A 84 -13.66 -3.91 -2.26
CA LYS A 84 -14.80 -3.13 -2.74
C LYS A 84 -15.02 -1.84 -1.95
N CYS A 85 -14.89 -1.90 -0.63
CA CYS A 85 -15.29 -0.79 0.23
C CYS A 85 -14.18 0.25 0.45
N ILE A 86 -12.91 -0.17 0.55
CA ILE A 86 -11.80 0.76 0.84
C ILE A 86 -11.73 1.88 -0.22
N PRO A 87 -11.80 1.61 -1.53
CA PRO A 87 -11.78 2.67 -2.54
C PRO A 87 -12.97 3.64 -2.51
N GLN A 88 -14.03 3.32 -1.76
CA GLN A 88 -15.25 4.12 -1.65
C GLN A 88 -15.33 4.87 -0.32
N LEU A 89 -14.30 4.78 0.53
CA LEU A 89 -14.27 5.48 1.80
C LEU A 89 -14.11 6.99 1.59
N SER A 90 -14.63 7.77 2.54
CA SER A 90 -14.39 9.22 2.56
C SER A 90 -12.90 9.51 2.75
N ILE A 91 -12.45 10.67 2.26
CA ILE A 91 -11.05 11.13 2.37
C ILE A 91 -10.56 11.05 3.82
N SER A 92 -11.37 11.51 4.78
CA SER A 92 -11.06 11.44 6.22
C SER A 92 -10.73 10.03 6.72
N LYS A 93 -11.47 9.02 6.25
CA LYS A 93 -11.27 7.62 6.62
C LYS A 93 -10.03 7.03 5.97
N ILE A 94 -9.76 7.40 4.71
CA ILE A 94 -8.52 7.02 4.01
C ILE A 94 -7.31 7.62 4.71
N GLU A 95 -7.37 8.90 5.09
CA GLU A 95 -6.31 9.56 5.85
C GLU A 95 -6.07 8.89 7.21
N LEU A 96 -7.15 8.58 7.94
CA LEU A 96 -7.06 7.86 9.21
C LEU A 96 -6.37 6.51 9.01
N LEU A 97 -6.81 5.72 8.02
CA LEU A 97 -6.17 4.44 7.72
C LEU A 97 -4.69 4.62 7.34
N ASN A 98 -4.37 5.61 6.50
CA ASN A 98 -3.00 5.91 6.07
C ASN A 98 -2.09 6.23 7.25
N ASN A 99 -2.57 7.00 8.22
CA ASN A 99 -1.83 7.34 9.44
C ASN A 99 -1.49 6.11 10.30
N VAL A 100 -2.31 5.05 10.22
CA VAL A 100 -2.12 3.79 10.96
C VAL A 100 -1.28 2.77 10.18
N ILE A 101 -0.98 3.00 8.89
CA ILE A 101 -0.19 2.08 8.07
C ILE A 101 1.22 1.88 8.64
N GLU A 102 1.88 2.97 9.04
CA GLU A 102 3.28 2.95 9.44
C GLU A 102 3.47 2.54 10.90
N LYS A 103 2.59 3.04 11.78
CA LYS A 103 2.66 2.78 13.22
C LYS A 103 1.28 2.82 13.85
N PRO A 104 1.07 2.14 15.00
CA PRO A 104 -0.15 2.28 15.76
C PRO A 104 -0.42 3.73 16.13
N GLN A 105 -1.67 4.18 15.98
CA GLN A 105 -2.09 5.55 16.27
C GLN A 105 -3.12 5.59 17.39
N LYS A 106 -3.10 6.70 18.14
CA LYS A 106 -4.04 6.95 19.23
C LYS A 106 -5.28 7.65 18.66
N TYR A 107 -6.44 7.06 18.87
CA TYR A 107 -7.71 7.69 18.54
C TYR A 107 -8.66 7.70 19.72
N ASN A 108 -9.51 8.73 19.76
CA ASN A 108 -10.56 8.84 20.75
C ASN A 108 -11.67 7.82 20.43
N ILE A 109 -12.22 7.17 21.46
CA ILE A 109 -13.36 6.24 21.31
C ILE A 109 -14.60 6.90 20.70
N LYS A 110 -14.70 8.23 20.76
CA LYS A 110 -15.77 9.04 20.15
C LYS A 110 -15.48 9.48 18.72
N ASN A 111 -14.35 9.07 18.13
CA ASN A 111 -14.04 9.38 16.75
C ASN A 111 -14.86 8.47 15.81
N ASP A 112 -15.87 9.03 15.16
CA ASP A 112 -16.81 8.29 14.31
C ASP A 112 -16.12 7.50 13.19
N ASP A 113 -15.06 8.05 12.59
CA ASP A 113 -14.30 7.37 11.55
C ASP A 113 -13.53 6.17 12.11
N ALA A 114 -12.89 6.30 13.27
CA ALA A 114 -12.21 5.19 13.94
C ALA A 114 -13.20 4.08 14.34
N ILE A 115 -14.36 4.45 14.90
CA ILE A 115 -15.43 3.51 15.26
C ILE A 115 -15.90 2.75 14.02
N TYR A 116 -16.17 3.46 12.91
CA TYR A 116 -16.60 2.84 11.67
C TYR A 116 -15.57 1.84 11.14
N LEU A 117 -14.30 2.23 11.08
CA LEU A 117 -13.22 1.38 10.56
C LEU A 117 -12.98 0.15 11.46
N GLU A 118 -13.13 0.31 12.77
CA GLU A 118 -13.05 -0.78 13.74
C GLU A 118 -14.21 -1.77 13.58
N GLN A 119 -15.45 -1.29 13.51
CA GLN A 119 -16.64 -2.13 13.29
C GLN A 119 -16.57 -2.92 11.97
N ARG A 120 -15.90 -2.35 10.96
CA ARG A 120 -15.67 -3.01 9.67
C ARG A 120 -14.50 -4.00 9.70
N GLY A 121 -13.71 -4.02 10.78
CA GLY A 121 -12.55 -4.87 10.96
C GLY A 121 -11.29 -4.41 10.21
N TYR A 122 -11.28 -3.18 9.71
CA TYR A 122 -10.12 -2.61 9.00
C TYR A 122 -9.02 -2.19 9.97
N ILE A 123 -9.39 -1.74 11.16
CA ILE A 123 -8.47 -1.48 12.28
C ILE A 123 -8.91 -2.28 13.50
N LYS A 124 -7.99 -2.51 14.44
CA LYS A 124 -8.23 -3.23 15.70
C LYS A 124 -7.60 -2.47 16.85
N ARG A 125 -8.27 -2.46 18.01
CA ARG A 125 -7.69 -1.95 19.26
C ARG A 125 -6.60 -2.91 19.72
N ILE A 126 -5.43 -2.36 20.01
CA ILE A 126 -4.31 -3.13 20.56
C ILE A 126 -4.08 -2.84 22.04
N ASP A 127 -4.35 -1.60 22.48
CA ASP A 127 -4.11 -1.20 23.86
C ASP A 127 -4.97 0.00 24.28
N LYS A 128 -5.23 0.15 25.58
CA LYS A 128 -5.93 1.29 26.19
C LYS A 128 -4.92 2.27 26.76
N VAL A 129 -4.91 3.49 26.22
CA VAL A 129 -4.02 4.57 26.69
C VAL A 129 -4.66 5.36 27.83
N SER A 130 -5.97 5.60 27.75
CA SER A 130 -6.78 6.23 28.80
C SER A 130 -8.25 5.84 28.62
N ASP A 131 -9.15 6.34 29.48
CA ASP A 131 -10.58 6.00 29.42
C ASP A 131 -11.24 6.28 28.07
N ASN A 132 -10.75 7.28 27.33
CA ASN A 132 -11.30 7.66 26.05
C ASN A 132 -10.31 7.49 24.87
N LEU A 133 -9.11 6.95 25.09
CA LEU A 133 -8.09 6.82 24.04
C LEU A 133 -7.59 5.39 23.93
N TYR A 134 -7.60 4.87 22.71
CA TYR A 134 -7.08 3.55 22.36
C TYR A 134 -6.02 3.66 21.28
N LEU A 135 -5.05 2.75 21.33
CA LEU A 135 -4.13 2.50 20.24
C LEU A 135 -4.78 1.55 19.24
N TYR A 136 -4.70 1.92 17.97
CA TYR A 136 -5.24 1.16 16.86
C TYR A 136 -4.15 0.70 15.91
N GLU A 137 -4.29 -0.51 15.40
CA GLU A 137 -3.46 -1.08 14.33
C GLU A 137 -4.35 -1.49 13.15
N ILE A 138 -3.83 -1.36 11.92
CA ILE A 138 -4.53 -1.75 10.70
C ILE A 138 -4.44 -3.26 10.46
N ASP A 139 -5.54 -3.89 10.03
CA ASP A 139 -5.54 -5.29 9.64
C ASP A 139 -4.62 -5.51 8.43
N THR A 140 -3.79 -6.56 8.47
CA THR A 140 -2.83 -6.87 7.40
C THR A 140 -3.44 -6.97 6.01
N THR A 141 -4.68 -7.47 5.88
CA THR A 141 -5.40 -7.56 4.60
C THR A 141 -5.86 -6.17 4.17
N ALA A 142 -6.41 -5.37 5.09
CA ALA A 142 -6.84 -4.01 4.82
C ALA A 142 -5.64 -3.12 4.41
N LYS A 143 -4.50 -3.25 5.09
CA LYS A 143 -3.24 -2.56 4.75
C LYS A 143 -2.80 -2.84 3.32
N LYS A 144 -2.82 -4.11 2.88
CA LYS A 144 -2.46 -4.48 1.50
C LYS A 144 -3.41 -3.89 0.47
N VAL A 145 -4.72 -3.93 0.73
CA VAL A 145 -5.73 -3.37 -0.17
C VAL A 145 -5.60 -1.86 -0.26
N LEU A 146 -5.42 -1.18 0.87
CA LEU A 146 -5.23 0.26 0.91
C LEU A 146 -3.96 0.69 0.18
N ALA A 147 -2.83 0.01 0.40
CA ALA A 147 -1.58 0.29 -0.31
C ALA A 147 -1.76 0.21 -1.82
N LYS A 148 -2.42 -0.86 -2.31
CA LYS A 148 -2.73 -1.03 -3.74
C LYS A 148 -3.62 0.08 -4.28
N HIS A 149 -4.61 0.51 -3.50
CA HIS A 149 -5.50 1.60 -3.90
C HIS A 149 -4.75 2.93 -3.98
N LEU A 150 -3.94 3.27 -2.96
CA LEU A 150 -3.13 4.49 -2.94
C LEU A 150 -2.11 4.51 -4.08
N GLU A 151 -1.47 3.38 -4.39
CA GLU A 151 -0.58 3.24 -5.53
C GLU A 151 -1.31 3.48 -6.87
N PHE A 152 -2.53 2.94 -7.00
CA PHE A 152 -3.36 3.17 -8.18
C PHE A 152 -3.76 4.66 -8.33
N GLU A 153 -4.21 5.31 -7.25
CA GLU A 153 -4.52 6.74 -7.26
C GLU A 153 -3.28 7.59 -7.57
N ARG A 154 -2.13 7.22 -7.01
CA ARG A 154 -0.84 7.86 -7.28
C ARG A 154 -0.50 7.79 -8.76
N LYS A 155 -0.65 6.62 -9.37
CA LYS A 155 -0.42 6.42 -10.79
C LYS A 155 -1.34 7.26 -11.67
N ILE A 156 -2.63 7.37 -11.33
CA ILE A 156 -3.58 8.24 -12.03
C ILE A 156 -3.11 9.70 -11.96
N LYS A 157 -2.82 10.20 -10.76
CA LYS A 157 -2.36 11.59 -10.56
C LYS A 157 -1.10 11.90 -11.35
N LEU A 158 -0.11 11.01 -11.35
CA LEU A 158 1.11 11.19 -12.14
C LEU A 158 0.83 11.20 -13.64
N THR A 159 -0.08 10.33 -14.11
CA THR A 159 -0.46 10.28 -15.52
C THR A 159 -1.17 11.58 -15.95
N GLU A 160 -2.10 12.07 -15.14
CA GLU A 160 -2.80 13.34 -15.38
C GLU A 160 -1.85 14.54 -15.34
N PHE A 161 -0.91 14.54 -14.39
CA PHE A 161 0.13 15.56 -14.29
C PHE A 161 0.98 15.62 -15.56
N ILE A 162 1.51 14.48 -16.02
CA ILE A 162 2.34 14.42 -17.23
C ILE A 162 1.54 14.87 -18.47
N ALA A 163 0.26 14.50 -18.56
CA ALA A 163 -0.59 14.91 -19.68
C ALA A 163 -0.80 16.42 -19.75
N LYS A 164 -0.69 17.14 -18.63
CA LYS A 164 -0.96 18.58 -18.51
C LYS A 164 0.25 19.41 -18.09
N ILE A 165 1.45 18.82 -18.13
CA ILE A 165 2.64 19.46 -17.58
C ILE A 165 3.00 20.73 -18.35
N THR A 166 3.24 21.80 -17.59
CA THR A 166 3.62 23.12 -18.11
C THR A 166 5.13 23.21 -18.35
N GLU A 167 5.56 24.22 -19.11
CA GLU A 167 7.00 24.42 -19.36
C GLU A 167 7.75 24.85 -18.09
N ASP A 168 7.12 25.62 -17.20
CA ASP A 168 7.69 26.02 -15.91
C ASP A 168 7.90 24.80 -14.99
N GLU A 169 6.95 23.88 -14.95
CA GLU A 169 7.08 22.61 -14.21
C GLU A 169 8.20 21.73 -14.79
N LYS A 170 8.32 21.63 -16.12
CA LYS A 170 9.44 20.94 -16.75
C LYS A 170 10.77 21.61 -16.39
N ASN A 171 10.84 22.94 -16.43
CA ASN A 171 12.04 23.69 -16.10
C ASN A 171 12.46 23.46 -14.65
N PHE A 172 11.51 23.41 -13.72
CA PHE A 172 11.79 23.02 -12.34
C PHE A 172 12.27 21.57 -12.24
N LEU A 173 11.64 20.62 -12.93
CA LEU A 173 12.09 19.22 -12.90
C LEU A 173 13.50 19.02 -13.46
N ARG A 174 13.98 19.88 -14.37
CA ARG A 174 15.38 19.82 -14.87
C ARG A 174 16.43 19.92 -13.77
N LEU A 175 16.09 20.51 -12.61
CA LEU A 175 16.96 20.55 -11.42
C LEU A 175 17.35 19.13 -10.96
N PHE A 176 16.43 18.16 -11.09
CA PHE A 176 16.66 16.77 -10.69
C PHE A 176 17.34 15.94 -11.79
N PHE A 177 17.02 16.18 -13.07
CA PHE A 177 17.41 15.30 -14.18
C PHE A 177 18.63 15.78 -14.97
N ILE A 178 18.73 17.07 -15.27
CA ILE A 178 19.71 17.57 -16.24
C ILE A 178 20.84 18.31 -15.55
N GLN A 179 20.54 19.14 -14.56
CA GLN A 179 21.51 20.10 -14.04
C GLN A 179 22.57 19.44 -13.16
N LYS A 180 23.84 19.82 -13.40
CA LYS A 180 24.97 19.43 -12.55
C LYS A 180 25.02 20.25 -11.26
N ILE A 181 24.67 21.54 -11.35
CA ILE A 181 24.47 22.45 -10.22
C ILE A 181 23.10 23.09 -10.44
N PRO A 182 22.11 22.88 -9.55
CA PRO A 182 20.77 23.43 -9.71
C PRO A 182 20.81 24.96 -9.62
N TYR A 183 20.19 25.69 -10.56
CA TYR A 183 20.00 27.14 -10.38
C TYR A 183 19.02 27.44 -9.24
N GLY A 184 19.06 28.66 -8.69
CA GLY A 184 18.34 29.01 -7.45
C GLY A 184 19.07 28.53 -6.19
N THR A 185 20.38 28.31 -6.30
CA THR A 185 21.26 27.91 -5.19
C THR A 185 22.48 28.82 -5.14
N SER A 186 23.05 29.00 -3.95
CA SER A 186 24.32 29.71 -3.76
C SER A 186 25.43 29.19 -4.66
N ASP A 187 25.50 27.87 -4.82
CA ASP A 187 26.57 27.19 -5.55
C ASP A 187 26.48 27.45 -7.06
N SER A 188 25.27 27.70 -7.57
CA SER A 188 25.09 28.04 -8.98
C SER A 188 25.43 29.49 -9.29
N GLY A 189 25.28 30.40 -8.32
CA GLY A 189 25.34 31.85 -8.55
C GLY A 189 24.25 32.40 -9.48
N VAL A 190 23.29 31.57 -9.92
CA VAL A 190 22.24 31.92 -10.87
C VAL A 190 20.89 31.93 -10.15
N THR A 191 20.15 33.02 -10.28
CA THR A 191 18.82 33.16 -9.68
C THR A 191 17.76 32.34 -10.42
N MET A 192 16.83 31.74 -9.70
CA MET A 192 15.64 31.06 -10.22
C MET A 192 14.51 32.06 -10.46
N GLU A 193 13.82 31.97 -11.59
CA GLU A 193 12.62 32.78 -11.83
C GLU A 193 11.46 32.38 -10.89
N ALA A 194 10.69 33.37 -10.40
CA ALA A 194 9.59 33.12 -9.45
C ALA A 194 8.51 32.17 -9.96
N ASN A 195 8.20 32.17 -11.27
CA ASN A 195 7.23 31.24 -11.87
C ASN A 195 7.72 29.79 -11.81
N ILE A 196 9.02 29.55 -12.06
CA ILE A 196 9.62 28.22 -11.95
C ILE A 196 9.60 27.74 -10.50
N PHE A 197 9.95 28.62 -9.54
CA PHE A 197 9.85 28.28 -8.12
C PHE A 197 8.40 27.97 -7.71
N SER A 198 7.44 28.80 -8.13
CA SER A 198 6.02 28.59 -7.88
C SER A 198 5.49 27.29 -8.49
N ALA A 199 6.03 26.86 -9.63
CA ALA A 199 5.73 25.56 -10.23
C ALA A 199 6.21 24.41 -9.32
N GLY A 200 7.39 24.54 -8.70
CA GLY A 200 7.87 23.64 -7.65
C GLY A 200 6.92 23.53 -6.46
N GLU A 201 6.50 24.66 -5.90
CA GLU A 201 5.51 24.70 -4.82
C GLU A 201 4.19 24.03 -5.22
N ASN A 202 3.72 24.32 -6.44
CA ASN A 202 2.49 23.73 -6.96
C ASN A 202 2.59 22.21 -7.09
N MET A 203 3.71 21.70 -7.61
CA MET A 203 3.99 20.27 -7.67
C MET A 203 4.03 19.63 -6.28
N ALA A 204 4.60 20.32 -5.28
CA ALA A 204 4.61 19.85 -3.91
C ALA A 204 3.20 19.79 -3.29
N ARG A 205 2.36 20.82 -3.51
CA ARG A 205 0.95 20.83 -3.08
C ARG A 205 0.15 19.68 -3.69
N HIS A 206 0.41 19.36 -4.95
CA HIS A 206 -0.20 18.21 -5.64
C HIS A 206 0.51 16.87 -5.34
N LYS A 207 1.44 16.87 -4.39
CA LYS A 207 2.23 15.72 -3.93
C LYS A 207 3.07 15.06 -5.03
N ILE A 208 3.30 15.72 -6.18
CA ILE A 208 4.12 15.17 -7.27
C ILE A 208 5.56 15.01 -6.77
N ILE A 209 6.08 16.06 -6.16
CA ILE A 209 7.30 16.06 -5.35
C ILE A 209 6.93 16.25 -3.88
N LYS A 210 7.88 16.00 -2.99
CA LYS A 210 7.73 16.21 -1.55
C LYS A 210 8.52 17.44 -1.13
N GLN A 211 7.88 18.37 -0.45
CA GLN A 211 8.58 19.45 0.24
C GLN A 211 9.04 18.92 1.62
N ILE A 212 10.30 19.18 1.96
CA ILE A 212 10.88 18.82 3.25
C ILE A 212 10.89 20.11 4.08
N ASP A 213 10.04 20.16 5.11
CA ASP A 213 10.01 21.27 6.05
C ASP A 213 11.27 21.25 6.93
N ASN A 214 12.15 22.20 6.69
CA ASN A 214 13.26 22.49 7.60
C ASN A 214 12.72 23.40 8.71
N SER A 215 12.29 22.81 9.83
CA SER A 215 11.50 23.50 10.88
C SER A 215 12.27 24.55 11.72
N GLN A 216 13.35 25.14 11.21
CA GLN A 216 14.11 26.18 11.91
C GLN A 216 14.62 27.22 10.93
N LYS A 217 13.85 28.29 10.70
CA LYS A 217 14.34 29.59 10.20
C LYS A 217 15.34 29.53 9.02
N SER A 218 15.29 28.50 8.19
CA SER A 218 16.25 28.35 7.11
C SER A 218 15.72 29.16 5.93
N GLU A 219 16.55 30.05 5.41
CA GLU A 219 16.39 30.72 4.10
C GLU A 219 16.43 29.70 2.93
N LYS A 220 16.19 28.42 3.21
CA LYS A 220 16.35 27.31 2.27
C LYS A 220 15.13 26.42 2.30
N VAL A 221 14.59 26.16 1.12
CA VAL A 221 13.49 25.23 0.89
C VAL A 221 14.02 23.97 0.22
N SER A 222 13.71 22.81 0.79
CA SER A 222 14.17 21.52 0.28
C SER A 222 13.03 20.77 -0.41
N TYR A 223 13.30 20.27 -1.61
CA TYR A 223 12.40 19.42 -2.38
C TYR A 223 13.01 18.05 -2.63
N GLU A 224 12.18 17.03 -2.54
CA GLU A 224 12.51 15.63 -2.78
C GLU A 224 11.62 15.06 -3.88
N LEU A 225 12.25 14.51 -4.93
CA LEU A 225 11.58 13.75 -5.97
C LEU A 225 11.39 12.32 -5.45
N THR A 226 10.15 11.84 -5.34
CA THR A 226 9.91 10.48 -4.89
C THR A 226 10.30 9.47 -5.98
N GLN A 227 10.72 8.27 -5.59
CA GLN A 227 11.22 7.27 -6.55
C GLN A 227 10.17 6.91 -7.62
N ASP A 228 8.93 6.72 -7.22
CA ASP A 228 7.81 6.43 -8.12
C ASP A 228 7.56 7.56 -9.13
N ALA A 229 7.63 8.81 -8.68
CA ALA A 229 7.51 9.98 -9.56
C ALA A 229 8.70 10.07 -10.52
N ALA A 230 9.92 9.80 -10.03
CA ALA A 230 11.12 9.81 -10.85
C ALA A 230 11.05 8.79 -11.99
N GLU A 231 10.64 7.55 -11.71
CA GLU A 231 10.49 6.50 -12.71
C GLU A 231 9.45 6.87 -13.79
N TYR A 232 8.35 7.49 -13.37
CA TYR A 232 7.30 7.94 -14.28
C TYR A 232 7.79 9.12 -15.15
N ILE A 233 8.42 10.11 -14.54
CA ILE A 233 8.91 11.32 -15.22
C ILE A 233 10.08 11.00 -16.17
N ASP A 234 11.00 10.11 -15.77
CA ASP A 234 12.06 9.58 -16.63
C ASP A 234 11.45 9.02 -17.92
N LYS A 235 10.53 8.06 -17.77
CA LYS A 235 9.93 7.33 -18.90
C LYS A 235 9.19 8.21 -19.90
N PHE A 236 8.54 9.29 -19.46
CA PHE A 236 7.61 10.05 -20.30
C PHE A 236 8.08 11.47 -20.65
N ILE A 237 9.07 12.03 -19.92
CA ILE A 237 9.51 13.42 -20.12
C ILE A 237 11.00 13.49 -20.47
N PHE A 238 11.90 12.97 -19.62
CA PHE A 238 13.34 13.23 -19.76
C PHE A 238 14.15 12.12 -20.42
N ASN A 239 13.61 10.91 -20.53
CA ASN A 239 14.30 9.71 -21.06
C ASN A 239 15.73 9.54 -20.48
N SER A 240 15.88 9.88 -19.21
CA SER A 240 17.13 9.82 -18.47
C SER A 240 16.85 9.69 -16.98
N LYS A 241 17.71 8.96 -16.28
CA LYS A 241 17.61 8.81 -14.82
C LYS A 241 17.87 10.16 -14.13
N PRO A 242 17.19 10.42 -12.99
CA PRO A 242 17.49 11.60 -12.20
C PRO A 242 18.94 11.58 -11.73
N LYS A 243 19.62 12.73 -11.81
CA LYS A 243 20.97 12.93 -11.26
C LYS A 243 20.97 13.07 -9.75
N ARG A 244 19.83 13.48 -9.18
CA ARG A 244 19.62 13.66 -7.74
C ARG A 244 18.14 13.48 -7.41
N PHE A 245 17.87 13.09 -6.17
CA PHE A 245 16.51 13.01 -5.63
C PHE A 245 16.16 14.15 -4.69
N LYS A 246 17.15 14.93 -4.23
CA LYS A 246 16.95 16.10 -3.36
C LYS A 246 17.56 17.34 -4.00
N VAL A 247 16.86 18.46 -3.87
CA VAL A 247 17.33 19.80 -4.23
C VAL A 247 17.04 20.73 -3.06
N GLU A 248 18.03 21.52 -2.67
CA GLU A 248 17.87 22.58 -1.69
C GLU A 248 17.99 23.90 -2.45
N LEU A 249 16.95 24.72 -2.37
CA LEU A 249 16.89 26.05 -2.99
C LEU A 249 17.08 27.09 -1.91
N ASP A 250 17.73 28.18 -2.26
CA ASP A 250 17.98 29.31 -1.37
C ASP A 250 17.09 30.49 -1.76
N ASP A 251 16.31 30.98 -0.80
CA ASP A 251 15.35 32.06 -1.00
C ASP A 251 16.02 33.34 -1.51
N SER A 252 17.29 33.58 -1.15
CA SER A 252 18.04 34.74 -1.64
C SER A 252 18.39 34.63 -3.13
N PHE A 253 18.28 33.44 -3.71
CA PHE A 253 18.53 33.15 -5.12
C PHE A 253 17.22 32.90 -5.89
N ILE A 254 16.06 33.26 -5.34
CA ILE A 254 14.78 33.25 -6.04
C ILE A 254 14.46 34.68 -6.46
N TYR A 255 14.40 34.91 -7.76
CA TYR A 255 14.04 36.20 -8.34
C TYR A 255 12.56 36.47 -8.12
N VAL A 256 12.23 37.18 -7.05
CA VAL A 256 10.89 37.72 -6.83
C VAL A 256 10.70 38.89 -7.80
N SER A 257 10.01 38.66 -8.92
CA SER A 257 9.56 39.78 -9.75
C SER A 257 8.63 40.63 -8.88
N HIS A 258 9.13 41.80 -8.47
CA HIS A 258 8.33 42.81 -7.79
C HIS A 258 7.37 43.42 -8.83
N ALA A 259 6.32 42.66 -9.17
CA ALA A 259 5.17 43.08 -9.95
C ALA A 259 3.87 42.74 -9.22
N ARG A 260 3.85 42.96 -7.90
CA ARG A 260 2.64 43.29 -7.14
C ARG A 260 3.00 44.49 -6.28
N GLY A 261 2.42 45.64 -6.64
CA GLY A 261 2.63 46.89 -5.90
C GLY A 261 2.33 46.71 -4.43
N GLY A 262 3.24 47.19 -3.57
CA GLY A 262 3.04 47.22 -2.14
C GLY A 262 4.32 46.93 -1.35
N MET A 263 5.02 48.01 -1.02
CA MET A 263 6.08 48.10 0.00
C MET A 263 7.46 47.54 -0.39
N ALA A 264 8.27 48.44 -0.96
CA ALA A 264 9.69 48.48 -0.66
C ALA A 264 9.88 48.49 0.87
N LYS A 265 10.63 47.52 1.40
CA LYS A 265 11.26 47.62 2.72
C LYS A 265 12.77 47.76 2.51
N GLY A 266 13.28 48.93 2.90
CA GLY A 266 14.66 49.09 3.36
C GLY A 266 15.71 49.37 2.30
N ALA A 267 15.60 50.51 1.61
CA ALA A 267 16.78 51.36 1.45
C ALA A 267 16.93 52.19 2.75
N TRP A 268 18.17 52.49 3.12
CA TRP A 268 18.65 53.32 4.23
C TRP A 268 18.90 52.61 5.57
N GLY A 269 20.19 52.51 5.92
CA GLY A 269 20.72 52.10 7.23
C GLY A 269 22.01 51.33 7.11
#